data_AF-A0A816CDN4-F1
#
_entry.id   AF-A0A816CDN4-F1
#
_cell.length_a   1.000
_cell.length_b   1.000
_cell.length_c   1.000
_cell.angle_alpha   90.00
_cell.angle_beta   90.00
_cell.angle_gamma   90.00
#
_symmetry.space_group_name_H-M   'P 1'
#
loop_
_entity.id
_entity.type
_entity.pdbx_description
1 polymer ?
#
loop_
_entity_poly.entity_id
_entity_poly.type
_entity_poly.pdbx_seq_one_letter_code
_entity_poly.pdbx_strand_id
1 'polypeptide(L)'
;MATMRKRKYISEDSTTKTEVLIQPPSSLVTILYNHQSKLTQNGQRFTSPFSSTNVRVLNEDCLVSYNTLVSSGMKPLLLNMANVTTPGGGYRKGEGAQEENLFRRSNYYMSLDYNMDQEQDQSINSKRNYCSSTGQVLALNVHQSLYPMDEYGAIYTSGITVFRGTEDQGYPFLKRPLYDVCGVAIAAYRDPSLHKNKQRLIHKLAVGTRKKIETLFAIAYNGS
;
A
#
# COMPACT_ATOMS: atom_id res chain seq x y z
N MET A 1 -29.07 -3.43 -2.90
CA MET A 1 -28.59 -3.04 -1.55
C MET A 1 -27.32 -3.83 -1.27
N ALA A 2 -26.34 -3.28 -0.55
CA ALA A 2 -25.12 -4.02 -0.21
C ALA A 2 -24.95 -4.06 1.31
N THR A 3 -24.81 -5.27 1.85
CA THR A 3 -24.74 -5.53 3.30
C THR A 3 -23.54 -6.40 3.63
N MET A 4 -22.85 -6.08 4.72
CA MET A 4 -21.77 -6.89 5.26
C MET A 4 -22.35 -7.92 6.24
N ARG A 5 -22.25 -9.22 5.94
CA ARG A 5 -22.60 -10.30 6.87
C ARG A 5 -21.50 -11.36 6.85
N LYS A 6 -21.02 -11.77 8.03
CA LYS A 6 -20.07 -12.88 8.23
C LYS A 6 -18.87 -12.88 7.26
N ARG A 7 -18.19 -11.73 7.09
CA ARG A 7 -17.00 -11.57 6.22
C ARG A 7 -17.26 -11.86 4.72
N LYS A 8 -18.52 -11.83 4.29
CA LYS A 8 -18.93 -11.90 2.88
C LYS A 8 -19.58 -10.58 2.46
N TYR A 9 -19.22 -10.13 1.27
CA TYR A 9 -19.88 -9.02 0.59
C TYR A 9 -20.98 -9.59 -0.29
N ILE A 10 -22.18 -9.03 -0.18
CA ILE A 10 -23.28 -9.32 -1.09
C ILE A 10 -23.75 -7.98 -1.65
N SER A 11 -23.56 -7.79 -2.97
CA SER A 11 -24.17 -6.70 -3.72
C SER A 11 -25.33 -7.26 -4.53
N GLU A 12 -26.53 -6.80 -4.21
CA GLU A 12 -27.74 -7.12 -4.97
C GLU A 12 -28.19 -5.89 -5.77
N ASP A 13 -28.34 -6.05 -7.09
CA ASP A 13 -29.18 -5.20 -7.92
C ASP A 13 -30.44 -5.97 -8.37
N SER A 14 -31.35 -5.32 -9.10
CA SER A 14 -32.64 -5.88 -9.54
C SER A 14 -32.54 -7.14 -10.40
N THR A 15 -31.33 -7.51 -10.84
CA THR A 15 -31.06 -8.56 -11.83
C THR A 15 -29.92 -9.50 -11.44
N THR A 16 -29.02 -9.09 -10.53
CA THR A 16 -27.81 -9.84 -10.19
C THR A 16 -27.47 -9.76 -8.70
N LYS A 17 -27.13 -10.92 -8.13
CA LYS A 17 -26.53 -11.06 -6.80
C LYS A 17 -25.04 -11.37 -6.97
N THR A 18 -24.18 -10.39 -6.70
CA THR A 18 -22.73 -10.58 -6.69
C THR A 18 -22.29 -10.84 -5.26
N GLU A 19 -21.91 -12.08 -4.96
CA GLU A 19 -21.19 -12.40 -3.75
C GLU A 19 -19.69 -12.18 -3.99
N VAL A 20 -19.10 -11.21 -3.29
CA VAL A 20 -17.65 -11.02 -3.26
C VAL A 20 -17.17 -11.60 -1.94
N LEU A 21 -16.37 -12.65 -2.00
CA LEU A 21 -15.70 -13.17 -0.81
C LEU A 21 -14.56 -12.20 -0.47
N ILE A 22 -14.52 -11.69 0.77
CA ILE A 22 -13.38 -10.91 1.28
C ILE A 22 -12.15 -11.82 1.52
N GLN A 23 -12.32 -13.14 1.35
CA GLN A 23 -11.28 -14.15 1.54
C GLN A 23 -11.10 -14.97 0.25
N PRO A 24 -9.86 -15.07 -0.26
CA PRO A 24 -8.87 -15.77 0.53
C PRO A 24 -7.66 -14.90 0.90
N PRO A 25 -7.22 -14.93 2.18
CA PRO A 25 -5.95 -14.36 2.63
C PRO A 25 -4.73 -14.85 1.83
N SER A 26 -4.85 -15.92 1.05
CA SER A 26 -3.76 -16.58 0.34
C SER A 26 -3.14 -15.79 -0.83
N SER A 27 -3.78 -14.72 -1.32
CA SER A 27 -3.20 -13.84 -2.36
C SER A 27 -2.43 -12.64 -1.79
N LEU A 28 -2.63 -12.28 -0.51
CA LEU A 28 -1.92 -11.17 0.11
C LEU A 28 -0.49 -11.59 0.44
N VAL A 29 0.45 -11.05 -0.31
CA VAL A 29 1.89 -11.22 -0.09
C VAL A 29 2.45 -9.87 0.33
N THR A 30 3.07 -9.84 1.50
CA THR A 30 3.69 -8.65 2.08
C THR A 30 5.19 -8.85 2.17
N ILE A 31 5.98 -7.85 1.79
CA ILE A 31 7.43 -7.87 1.87
C ILE A 31 7.89 -6.60 2.60
N LEU A 32 8.50 -6.78 3.77
CA LEU A 32 9.15 -5.72 4.52
C LEU A 32 10.55 -5.45 3.96
N TYR A 33 10.83 -4.19 3.66
CA TYR A 33 12.17 -3.68 3.36
C TYR A 33 12.60 -2.74 4.48
N ASN A 34 13.71 -3.04 5.16
CA ASN A 34 14.27 -2.24 6.25
C ASN A 34 15.74 -1.87 5.95
N HIS A 35 16.45 -1.27 6.91
CA HIS A 35 17.86 -0.89 6.75
C HIS A 35 18.81 -2.04 6.40
N GLN A 36 18.42 -3.29 6.66
CA GLN A 36 19.20 -4.48 6.33
C GLN A 36 18.89 -4.98 4.91
N SER A 37 17.76 -4.60 4.33
CA SER A 37 17.32 -5.13 3.04
C SER A 37 18.19 -4.66 1.89
N LYS A 38 18.57 -5.60 1.02
CA LYS A 38 19.33 -5.29 -0.19
C LYS A 38 18.39 -5.20 -1.40
N LEU A 39 18.07 -3.96 -1.78
CA LEU A 39 17.19 -3.65 -2.93
C LEU A 39 17.87 -3.78 -4.30
N THR A 40 19.21 -3.70 -4.35
CA THR A 40 19.98 -3.76 -5.60
C THR A 40 21.25 -4.58 -5.39
N GLN A 41 21.66 -5.36 -6.39
CA GLN A 41 22.98 -5.99 -6.36
C GLN A 41 24.08 -4.93 -6.53
N ASN A 42 25.24 -5.13 -5.89
CA ASN A 42 26.34 -4.17 -5.96
C ASN A 42 26.76 -3.99 -7.43
N GLY A 43 26.77 -2.76 -7.93
CA GLY A 43 27.14 -2.44 -9.31
C GLY A 43 26.01 -2.57 -10.35
N GLN A 44 24.78 -2.92 -9.93
CA GLN A 44 23.63 -2.90 -10.84
C GLN A 44 23.28 -1.47 -11.21
N ARG A 45 23.51 -1.11 -12.47
CA ARG A 45 23.14 0.19 -13.01
C ARG A 45 21.67 0.15 -13.39
N PHE A 46 20.84 1.02 -12.81
CA PHE A 46 19.45 1.14 -13.27
C PHE A 46 19.44 1.59 -14.72
N THR A 47 19.01 0.71 -15.62
CA THR A 47 18.76 1.04 -17.03
C THR A 47 17.29 1.37 -17.19
N SER A 48 16.96 2.51 -17.80
CA SER A 48 15.56 2.81 -18.07
C SER A 48 15.00 1.74 -19.02
N PRO A 49 13.97 0.97 -18.63
CA PRO A 49 13.37 -0.01 -19.52
C PRO A 49 12.56 0.66 -20.64
N PHE A 50 12.32 1.96 -20.54
CA PHE A 50 11.56 2.76 -21.49
C PHE A 50 12.40 3.92 -22.04
N SER A 51 12.10 4.32 -23.28
CA SER A 51 12.78 5.44 -23.96
C SER A 51 12.39 6.81 -23.41
N SER A 52 11.26 6.91 -22.70
CA SER A 52 10.77 8.15 -22.12
C SER A 52 9.84 7.88 -20.93
N THR A 53 9.67 8.88 -20.07
CA THR A 53 8.76 8.85 -18.93
C THR A 53 7.69 9.92 -19.12
N ASN A 54 6.42 9.53 -19.14
CA ASN A 54 5.31 10.49 -19.15
C ASN A 54 4.88 10.80 -17.71
N VAL A 55 4.95 12.08 -17.33
CA VAL A 55 4.55 12.55 -15.99
C VAL A 55 3.27 13.35 -16.13
N ARG A 56 2.26 13.02 -15.32
CA ARG A 56 0.97 13.72 -15.27
C ARG A 56 0.64 14.11 -13.85
N VAL A 57 -0.01 15.26 -13.69
CA VAL A 57 -0.56 15.72 -12.42
C VAL A 57 -2.07 15.80 -12.59
N LEU A 58 -2.80 15.01 -11.81
CA LEU A 58 -4.24 14.88 -11.87
C LEU A 58 -4.83 15.25 -10.51
N ASN A 59 -5.93 16.00 -10.51
CA ASN A 59 -6.73 16.23 -9.30
C ASN A 59 -7.76 15.11 -9.17
N GLU A 60 -7.31 13.92 -8.81
CA GLU A 60 -8.11 12.70 -8.79
C GLU A 60 -7.76 11.81 -7.59
N ASP A 61 -8.72 11.01 -7.13
CA ASP A 61 -8.52 9.97 -6.13
C ASP A 61 -7.55 8.89 -6.62
N CYS A 62 -6.58 8.51 -5.79
CA CYS A 62 -5.50 7.61 -6.21
C CYS A 62 -5.98 6.22 -6.66
N LEU A 63 -7.08 5.70 -6.10
CA LEU A 63 -7.65 4.42 -6.50
C LEU A 63 -8.48 4.52 -7.79
N VAL A 64 -9.06 5.70 -8.06
CA VAL A 64 -9.67 5.99 -9.37
C VAL A 64 -8.59 6.05 -10.45
N SER A 65 -7.51 6.80 -10.23
CA SER A 65 -6.38 6.84 -11.17
C SER A 65 -5.76 5.46 -11.39
N TYR A 66 -5.57 4.67 -10.32
CA TYR A 66 -5.08 3.29 -10.41
C TYR A 66 -5.99 2.43 -11.30
N ASN A 67 -7.31 2.48 -11.08
CA ASN A 67 -8.26 1.72 -11.87
C ASN A 67 -8.26 2.15 -13.35
N THR A 68 -8.10 3.44 -13.64
CA THR A 68 -7.95 3.96 -15.00
C THR A 68 -6.70 3.40 -15.69
N LEU A 69 -5.56 3.38 -14.98
CA LEU A 69 -4.32 2.79 -15.51
C LEU A 69 -4.46 1.29 -15.76
N VAL A 70 -5.05 0.54 -14.83
CA VAL A 70 -5.35 -0.90 -15.01
C VAL A 70 -6.28 -1.13 -16.21
N SER A 71 -7.33 -0.31 -16.35
CA SER A 71 -8.28 -0.41 -17.48
C SER A 71 -7.61 -0.15 -18.83
N SER A 72 -6.50 0.59 -18.84
CA SER A 72 -5.66 0.80 -20.03
C SER A 72 -4.60 -0.30 -20.24
N GLY A 73 -4.63 -1.38 -19.47
CA GLY A 73 -3.71 -2.52 -19.58
C GLY A 73 -2.37 -2.32 -18.86
N MET A 74 -2.24 -1.32 -18.00
CA MET A 74 -1.02 -1.08 -17.23
C MET A 74 -1.00 -1.87 -15.90
N LYS A 75 0.19 -2.01 -15.31
CA LYS A 75 0.42 -2.59 -13.98
C LYS A 75 0.96 -1.53 -13.02
N PRO A 76 0.12 -0.62 -12.52
CA PRO A 76 0.57 0.46 -11.64
C PRO A 76 0.99 -0.05 -10.26
N LEU A 77 1.90 0.68 -9.61
CA LEU A 77 2.21 0.53 -8.19
C LEU A 77 1.60 1.71 -7.42
N LEU A 78 0.81 1.43 -6.39
CA LEU A 78 0.13 2.43 -5.57
C LEU A 78 1.01 2.84 -4.39
N LEU A 79 1.37 4.12 -4.28
CA LEU A 79 2.00 4.64 -3.07
C LEU A 79 0.96 4.80 -1.96
N ASN A 80 1.16 4.15 -0.82
CA ASN A 80 0.50 4.46 0.45
C ASN A 80 1.39 5.43 1.25
N MET A 81 0.86 6.64 1.51
CA MET A 81 1.53 7.68 2.29
C MET A 81 1.45 7.36 3.78
N ALA A 82 2.20 6.35 4.19
CA ALA A 82 1.99 5.66 5.45
C ALA A 82 2.36 6.51 6.68
N ASN A 83 1.65 6.25 7.77
CA ASN A 83 2.01 6.69 9.10
C ASN A 83 3.25 5.91 9.59
N VAL A 84 4.23 6.58 10.19
CA VAL A 84 5.47 5.93 10.61
C VAL A 84 5.30 4.94 11.77
N THR A 85 4.29 5.12 12.63
CA THR A 85 4.13 4.34 13.87
C THR A 85 3.00 3.33 13.83
N THR A 86 1.92 3.62 13.11
CA THR A 86 0.67 2.88 13.24
C THR A 86 0.08 2.56 11.87
N PRO A 87 -0.14 1.27 11.53
CA PRO A 87 -0.71 0.90 10.24
C PRO A 87 -2.08 1.51 10.05
N GLY A 88 -2.29 2.18 8.92
CA GLY A 88 -3.60 2.78 8.62
C GLY A 88 -3.86 4.07 9.37
N GLY A 89 -2.89 4.61 10.11
CA GLY A 89 -3.04 5.83 10.90
C GLY A 89 -4.29 5.82 11.79
N GLY A 90 -5.15 6.81 11.59
CA GLY A 90 -6.40 6.99 12.32
C GLY A 90 -7.63 6.37 11.66
N TYR A 91 -7.52 5.35 10.79
CA TYR A 91 -8.64 4.92 9.93
C TYR A 91 -9.90 4.51 10.70
N ARG A 92 -9.73 3.98 11.92
CA ARG A 92 -10.83 3.61 12.84
C ARG A 92 -11.48 4.80 13.55
N LYS A 93 -10.80 5.95 13.59
CA LYS A 93 -11.21 7.19 14.28
C LYS A 93 -11.85 8.23 13.34
N GLY A 94 -11.93 7.93 12.04
CA GLY A 94 -12.55 8.82 11.05
C GLY A 94 -11.61 9.88 10.46
N GLU A 95 -10.29 9.72 10.60
CA GLU A 95 -9.32 10.62 9.94
C GLU A 95 -9.35 10.44 8.41
N GLY A 96 -9.21 11.54 7.65
CA GLY A 96 -9.47 11.60 6.20
C GLY A 96 -8.23 11.65 5.31
N ALA A 97 -7.06 11.22 5.78
CA ALA A 97 -5.87 11.19 4.95
C ALA A 97 -5.87 10.00 3.96
N GLN A 98 -4.89 10.02 3.05
CA GLN A 98 -4.84 9.06 1.95
C GLN A 98 -4.72 7.61 2.44
N GLU A 99 -3.86 7.35 3.43
CA GLU A 99 -3.69 6.02 3.99
C GLU A 99 -4.99 5.49 4.61
N GLU A 100 -5.67 6.31 5.41
CA GLU A 100 -6.93 5.92 6.04
C GLU A 100 -8.01 5.58 5.02
N ASN A 101 -8.07 6.36 3.93
CA ASN A 101 -8.99 6.15 2.83
C ASN A 101 -8.72 4.79 2.14
N LEU A 102 -7.44 4.45 1.89
CA LEU A 102 -7.04 3.14 1.37
C LEU A 102 -7.49 2.00 2.28
N PHE A 103 -7.28 2.14 3.60
CA PHE A 103 -7.63 1.11 4.58
C PHE A 103 -9.14 0.90 4.69
N ARG A 104 -9.95 1.96 4.62
CA ARG A 104 -11.42 1.85 4.65
C ARG A 104 -12.02 1.22 3.40
N ARG A 105 -11.33 1.32 2.26
CA ARG A 105 -11.84 0.88 0.96
C ARG A 105 -11.35 -0.48 0.50
N SER A 106 -10.42 -1.09 1.23
CA SER A 106 -9.74 -2.30 0.80
C SER A 106 -9.45 -3.27 1.94
N ASN A 107 -8.95 -4.45 1.60
CA ASN A 107 -8.43 -5.42 2.56
C ASN A 107 -6.97 -5.13 2.94
N TYR A 108 -6.41 -3.97 2.59
CA TYR A 108 -5.00 -3.64 2.84
C TYR A 108 -4.64 -3.69 4.33
N TYR A 109 -5.59 -3.34 5.20
CA TYR A 109 -5.43 -3.47 6.65
C TYR A 109 -5.09 -4.91 7.09
N MET A 110 -5.57 -5.94 6.38
CA MET A 110 -5.26 -7.35 6.72
C MET A 110 -3.78 -7.69 6.51
N SER A 111 -3.09 -6.95 5.64
CA SER A 111 -1.64 -7.13 5.40
C SER A 111 -0.81 -6.39 6.46
N LEU A 112 -1.23 -5.19 6.86
CA LEU A 112 -0.39 -4.25 7.63
C LEU A 112 -0.74 -4.15 9.13
N ASP A 113 -1.98 -4.43 9.53
CA ASP A 113 -2.46 -4.26 10.91
C ASP A 113 -2.30 -5.57 11.72
N TYR A 114 -1.09 -5.83 12.20
CA TYR A 114 -0.75 -7.04 12.99
C TYR A 114 -1.64 -7.24 14.22
N ASN A 115 -2.10 -6.15 14.86
CA ASN A 115 -2.91 -6.25 16.07
C ASN A 115 -4.27 -6.91 15.79
N MET A 116 -4.75 -6.89 14.54
CA MET A 116 -5.96 -7.61 14.14
C MET A 116 -5.76 -9.13 14.02
N ASP A 117 -4.53 -9.60 13.82
CA ASP A 117 -4.22 -11.04 13.75
C ASP A 117 -4.33 -11.70 15.12
N GLN A 118 -4.07 -10.94 16.20
CA GLN A 118 -4.18 -11.43 17.57
C GLN A 118 -5.65 -11.49 18.03
N GLU A 119 -6.53 -10.66 17.45
CA GLU A 119 -7.96 -10.62 17.75
C GLU A 119 -8.82 -11.50 16.83
N GLN A 120 -8.33 -11.84 15.63
CA GLN A 120 -9.01 -12.69 14.66
C GLN A 120 -8.25 -14.00 14.49
N ASP A 121 -8.86 -15.08 14.99
CA ASP A 121 -8.63 -16.50 14.65
C ASP A 121 -7.53 -16.74 13.59
N GLN A 122 -6.49 -17.50 13.97
CA GLN A 122 -5.19 -17.76 13.31
C GLN A 122 -5.22 -18.15 11.80
N SER A 123 -6.40 -18.20 11.19
CA SER A 123 -6.69 -18.49 9.80
C SER A 123 -6.48 -17.32 8.81
N ILE A 124 -6.12 -16.12 9.27
CA ILE A 124 -5.78 -15.00 8.36
C ILE A 124 -4.35 -15.16 7.84
N ASN A 125 -4.21 -16.01 6.83
CA ASN A 125 -2.95 -16.36 6.15
C ASN A 125 -2.39 -15.24 5.25
N SER A 126 -2.18 -14.01 5.74
CA SER A 126 -1.37 -13.06 4.98
C SER A 126 0.09 -13.55 4.97
N LYS A 127 0.67 -13.77 3.79
CA LYS A 127 2.06 -14.24 3.68
C LYS A 127 2.98 -13.05 3.89
N ARG A 128 3.47 -12.88 5.12
CA ARG A 128 4.44 -11.83 5.45
C ARG A 128 5.86 -12.33 5.27
N ASN A 129 6.66 -11.52 4.61
CA ASN A 129 8.06 -11.79 4.30
C ASN A 129 8.88 -10.53 4.60
N TYR A 130 10.21 -10.70 4.62
CA TYR A 130 11.15 -9.59 4.58
C TYR A 130 12.22 -9.84 3.54
N CYS A 131 12.80 -8.75 3.02
CA CYS A 131 13.96 -8.81 2.16
C CYS A 131 15.23 -8.79 3.03
N SER A 132 16.06 -9.82 2.92
CA SER A 132 17.31 -9.95 3.68
C SER A 132 18.42 -9.04 3.13
N SER A 133 19.56 -9.02 3.83
CA SER A 133 20.79 -8.35 3.39
C SER A 133 21.45 -8.97 2.16
N THR A 134 21.03 -10.18 1.77
CA THR A 134 21.44 -10.81 0.52
C THR A 134 20.45 -10.56 -0.62
N GLY A 135 19.34 -9.88 -0.36
CA GLY A 135 18.26 -9.63 -1.33
C GLY A 135 17.25 -10.78 -1.44
N GLN A 136 17.37 -11.81 -0.60
CA GLN A 136 16.43 -12.93 -0.59
C GLN A 136 15.15 -12.56 0.16
N VAL A 137 14.00 -12.97 -0.37
CA VAL A 137 12.71 -12.81 0.29
C VAL A 137 12.48 -14.03 1.18
N LEU A 138 12.39 -13.80 2.49
CA LEU A 138 12.26 -14.85 3.51
C LEU A 138 10.99 -14.64 4.33
N ALA A 139 10.36 -15.72 4.78
CA ALA A 139 9.18 -15.64 5.63
C ALA A 139 9.47 -14.84 6.90
N LEU A 140 8.57 -13.93 7.24
CA LEU A 140 8.64 -13.14 8.46
C LEU A 140 8.04 -13.95 9.60
N ASN A 141 8.71 -13.97 10.75
CA ASN A 141 8.14 -14.59 11.94
C ASN A 141 6.83 -13.89 12.33
N VAL A 142 5.82 -14.67 12.71
CA VAL A 142 4.47 -14.16 13.00
C VAL A 142 4.47 -13.10 14.12
N HIS A 143 5.50 -13.06 14.97
CA HIS A 143 5.64 -12.09 16.06
C HIS A 143 6.40 -10.81 15.70
N GLN A 144 6.91 -10.69 14.47
CA GLN A 144 7.67 -9.52 14.06
C GLN A 144 6.74 -8.45 13.48
N SER A 145 6.63 -7.33 14.19
CA SER A 145 5.82 -6.20 13.76
C SER A 145 6.39 -5.53 12.52
N LEU A 146 5.51 -5.11 11.61
CA LEU A 146 5.86 -4.29 10.44
C LEU A 146 6.03 -2.80 10.80
N TYR A 147 5.51 -2.40 11.96
CA TYR A 147 5.54 -1.04 12.48
C TYR A 147 6.18 -0.99 13.89
N PRO A 148 6.84 0.10 14.30
CA PRO A 148 7.09 1.31 13.51
C PRO A 148 7.99 1.04 12.31
N MET A 149 7.80 1.83 11.25
CA MET A 149 8.58 1.69 10.03
C MET A 149 10.03 2.15 10.25
N ASP A 150 10.96 1.47 9.59
CA ASP A 150 12.35 1.90 9.51
C ASP A 150 12.47 3.25 8.75
N GLU A 151 13.47 4.05 9.09
CA GLU A 151 13.67 5.41 8.54
C GLU A 151 13.76 5.43 7.00
N TYR A 152 14.35 4.40 6.38
CA TYR A 152 14.35 4.28 4.90
C TYR A 152 13.58 3.04 4.44
N GLY A 153 12.81 2.45 5.34
CA GLY A 153 12.04 1.25 5.10
C GLY A 153 10.79 1.49 4.26
N ALA A 154 10.28 0.40 3.72
CA ALA A 154 9.07 0.34 2.93
C ALA A 154 8.40 -1.03 3.12
N ILE A 155 7.09 -1.08 2.93
CA ILE A 155 6.34 -2.33 2.95
C ILE A 155 5.60 -2.48 1.64
N TYR A 156 6.01 -3.46 0.83
CA TYR A 156 5.30 -3.83 -0.39
C TYR A 156 4.20 -4.83 -0.07
N THR A 157 3.02 -4.66 -0.67
CA THR A 157 1.91 -5.59 -0.55
C THR A 157 1.25 -5.80 -1.91
N SER A 158 1.16 -7.04 -2.37
CA SER A 158 0.38 -7.42 -3.57
C SER A 158 -0.89 -8.16 -3.18
N GLY A 159 -1.85 -8.24 -4.12
CA GLY A 159 -3.11 -8.97 -3.91
C GLY A 159 -4.17 -8.15 -3.16
N ILE A 160 -3.97 -6.84 -3.01
CA ILE A 160 -4.93 -5.96 -2.34
C ILE A 160 -6.22 -5.93 -3.17
N THR A 161 -7.35 -6.08 -2.49
CA THR A 161 -8.68 -5.98 -3.08
C THR A 161 -9.36 -4.72 -2.57
N VAL A 162 -9.70 -3.82 -3.49
CA VAL A 162 -10.47 -2.59 -3.22
C VAL A 162 -11.93 -2.86 -3.54
N PHE A 163 -12.81 -2.68 -2.56
CA PHE A 163 -14.22 -3.02 -2.63
C PHE A 163 -15.17 -1.85 -2.27
N ARG A 164 -14.62 -0.67 -1.95
CA ARG A 164 -15.42 0.57 -1.81
C ARG A 164 -14.94 1.70 -2.71
N GLY A 165 -15.92 2.47 -3.18
CA GLY A 165 -15.74 3.71 -3.91
C GLY A 165 -15.28 4.85 -3.01
N THR A 166 -15.26 6.04 -3.59
CA THR A 166 -14.66 7.23 -3.02
C THR A 166 -15.44 7.75 -1.80
N GLU A 167 -14.75 8.56 -0.99
CA GLU A 167 -15.28 9.15 0.24
C GLU A 167 -16.37 10.18 -0.01
N ASP A 168 -16.25 10.99 -1.07
CA ASP A 168 -17.25 12.00 -1.46
C ASP A 168 -18.61 11.39 -1.80
N GLN A 169 -18.64 10.10 -2.20
CA GLN A 169 -19.85 9.33 -2.44
C GLN A 169 -20.30 8.53 -1.19
N GLY A 170 -19.64 8.71 -0.05
CA GLY A 170 -19.95 8.00 1.20
C GLY A 170 -19.43 6.56 1.25
N TYR A 171 -18.34 6.24 0.55
CA TYR A 171 -17.75 4.90 0.48
C TYR A 171 -18.72 3.82 -0.04
N PRO A 172 -19.40 4.03 -1.19
CA PRO A 172 -20.34 3.07 -1.71
C PRO A 172 -19.61 1.76 -2.03
N PHE A 173 -20.30 0.65 -1.91
CA PHE A 173 -19.77 -0.64 -2.33
C PHE A 173 -19.58 -0.69 -3.86
N LEU A 174 -18.44 -1.20 -4.33
CA LEU A 174 -18.15 -1.28 -5.77
C LEU A 174 -18.86 -2.47 -6.40
N LYS A 175 -19.63 -2.24 -7.47
CA LYS A 175 -20.25 -3.32 -8.28
C LYS A 175 -19.21 -4.32 -8.79
N ARG A 176 -18.02 -3.83 -9.15
CA ARG A 176 -16.86 -4.63 -9.56
C ARG A 176 -15.66 -4.21 -8.70
N PRO A 177 -15.25 -5.02 -7.73
CA PRO A 177 -14.04 -4.76 -6.97
C PRO A 177 -12.81 -4.71 -7.87
N LEU A 178 -11.82 -3.92 -7.47
CA LEU A 178 -10.51 -3.87 -8.10
C LEU A 178 -9.61 -4.85 -7.35
N TYR A 179 -9.23 -5.94 -8.02
CA TYR A 179 -8.40 -7.01 -7.49
C TYR A 179 -6.92 -6.79 -7.80
N ASP A 180 -6.05 -7.55 -7.13
CA ASP A 180 -4.60 -7.61 -7.37
C ASP A 180 -3.91 -6.23 -7.40
N VAL A 181 -4.39 -5.32 -6.55
CA VAL A 181 -3.73 -4.03 -6.34
C VAL A 181 -2.37 -4.26 -5.67
N CYS A 182 -1.33 -3.64 -6.22
CA CYS A 182 0.00 -3.61 -5.65
C CYS A 182 0.21 -2.25 -4.96
N GLY A 183 0.45 -2.30 -3.65
CA GLY A 183 0.68 -1.13 -2.81
C GLY A 183 2.09 -1.12 -2.22
N VAL A 184 2.64 0.07 -1.99
CA VAL A 184 3.89 0.27 -1.26
C VAL A 184 3.71 1.36 -0.21
N ALA A 185 3.83 0.99 1.05
CA ALA A 185 3.76 1.89 2.18
C ALA A 185 5.14 2.48 2.47
N ILE A 186 5.24 3.82 2.52
CA ILE A 186 6.45 4.56 2.89
C ILE A 186 6.04 5.77 3.74
N ALA A 187 6.68 5.92 4.91
CA ALA A 187 6.43 7.05 5.79
C ALA A 187 7.26 8.28 5.42
N ALA A 188 6.56 9.39 5.11
CA ALA A 188 7.17 10.70 4.95
C ALA A 188 7.53 11.32 6.32
N TYR A 189 8.40 12.32 6.34
CA TYR A 189 8.67 13.09 7.55
C TYR A 189 7.43 13.88 7.97
N ARG A 190 7.02 13.72 9.23
CA ARG A 190 5.94 14.48 9.84
C ARG A 190 6.42 15.88 10.19
N ASP A 191 5.68 16.89 9.72
CA ASP A 191 5.94 18.32 9.98
C ASP A 191 7.44 18.70 9.85
N PRO A 192 8.05 18.43 8.68
CA PRO A 192 9.49 18.56 8.53
C PRO A 192 9.92 20.02 8.56
N SER A 193 11.04 20.29 9.24
CA SER A 193 11.65 21.62 9.23
C SER A 193 11.96 22.10 7.80
N LEU A 194 11.56 23.33 7.52
CA LEU A 194 11.74 23.98 6.23
C LEU A 194 12.79 25.10 6.33
N HIS A 195 13.35 25.49 5.20
CA HIS A 195 14.10 26.74 5.08
C HIS A 195 13.21 27.96 5.42
N LYS A 196 13.83 29.11 5.71
CA LYS A 196 13.12 30.34 6.12
C LYS A 196 11.97 30.75 5.18
N ASN A 197 12.10 30.47 3.87
CA ASN A 197 11.08 30.76 2.87
C ASN A 197 9.95 29.72 2.78
N LYS A 198 9.99 28.65 3.58
CA LYS A 198 9.01 27.55 3.63
C LYS A 198 8.73 26.84 2.31
N GLN A 199 9.62 26.96 1.32
CA GLN A 199 9.46 26.30 0.01
C GLN A 199 10.28 25.02 -0.13
N ARG A 200 11.22 24.77 0.78
CA ARG A 200 12.15 23.64 0.70
C ARG A 200 12.39 23.02 2.06
N LEU A 201 12.51 21.70 2.09
CA LEU A 201 13.04 20.95 3.22
C LEU A 201 14.46 21.40 3.54
N ILE A 202 14.83 21.41 4.83
CA ILE A 202 16.25 21.55 5.20
C ILE A 202 17.08 20.42 4.60
N HIS A 203 18.37 20.67 4.34
CA HIS A 203 19.25 19.73 3.63
C HIS A 203 19.19 18.29 4.16
N LYS A 204 19.25 18.11 5.50
CA LYS A 204 19.19 16.77 6.12
C LYS A 204 17.91 16.01 5.74
N LEU A 205 16.75 16.68 5.81
CA LEU A 205 15.45 16.08 5.50
C LEU A 205 15.28 15.91 3.99
N ALA A 206 15.80 16.83 3.16
CA ALA A 206 15.79 16.67 1.71
C ALA A 206 16.56 15.41 1.26
N VAL A 207 17.74 15.16 1.83
CA VAL A 207 18.53 13.95 1.59
C VAL A 207 17.76 12.70 2.05
N GLY A 208 17.15 12.75 3.23
CA GLY A 208 16.35 11.64 3.74
C GLY A 208 15.11 11.33 2.90
N THR A 209 14.37 12.37 2.47
CA THR A 209 13.22 12.25 1.56
C THR A 209 13.66 11.66 0.22
N ARG A 210 14.79 12.11 -0.32
CA ARG A 210 15.36 11.53 -1.54
C ARG A 210 15.61 10.03 -1.37
N LYS A 211 16.23 9.59 -0.27
CA LYS A 211 16.46 8.15 -0.01
C LYS A 211 15.16 7.35 0.08
N LYS A 212 14.12 7.89 0.73
CA LYS A 212 12.79 7.26 0.78
C LYS A 212 12.18 7.12 -0.62
N ILE A 213 12.33 8.13 -1.48
CA ILE A 213 11.89 8.09 -2.88
C ILE A 213 12.73 7.10 -3.71
N GLU A 214 14.04 7.02 -3.47
CA GLU A 214 14.91 6.02 -4.12
C GLU A 214 14.48 4.59 -3.74
N THR A 215 14.13 4.33 -2.48
CA THR A 215 13.54 3.05 -2.04
C THR A 215 12.26 2.73 -2.80
N LEU A 216 11.34 3.70 -2.93
CA LEU A 216 10.09 3.55 -3.71
C LEU A 216 10.38 3.06 -5.13
N PHE A 217 11.24 3.78 -5.85
CA PHE A 217 11.54 3.45 -7.24
C PHE A 217 12.33 2.15 -7.38
N ALA A 218 13.22 1.83 -6.43
CA ALA A 218 13.93 0.55 -6.44
C ALA A 218 12.98 -0.63 -6.27
N ILE A 219 11.99 -0.53 -5.38
CA ILE A 219 10.94 -1.56 -5.24
C ILE A 219 10.12 -1.65 -6.51
N ALA A 220 9.68 -0.52 -7.07
CA ALA A 220 8.91 -0.49 -8.31
C ALA A 220 9.65 -1.12 -9.50
N TYR A 221 10.96 -0.87 -9.60
CA TYR A 221 11.80 -1.40 -10.68
C TYR A 221 12.02 -2.92 -10.58
N ASN A 222 12.14 -3.46 -9.36
CA ASN A 222 12.42 -4.88 -9.15
C ASN A 222 11.14 -5.73 -8.99
N GLY A 223 10.01 -5.11 -8.65
CA GLY A 223 8.73 -5.78 -8.38
C GLY A 223 7.79 -5.91 -9.59
N SER A 224 8.23 -5.48 -10.78
CA SER A 224 7.49 -5.53 -12.05
C SER A 224 7.86 -6.71 -12.93
#